data_AF-A0A7R9MHJ2-F1
#
_entry.id   AF-A0A7R9MHJ2-F1
#
_cell.length_a   1.000
_cell.length_b   1.000
_cell.length_c   1.000
_cell.angle_alpha   90.00
_cell.angle_beta   90.00
_cell.angle_gamma   90.00
#
_symmetry.space_group_name_H-M   'P 1'
#
loop_
_entity.id
_entity.type
_entity.pdbx_description
1 polymer ?
#
loop_
_entity_poly.entity_id
_entity_poly.type
_entity_poly.pdbx_seq_one_letter_code
_entity_poly.pdbx_strand_id
1 'polypeptide(L)'
;EMDELGDHKQPVIIPAQQLTNTMRRRQKPQSDGMVVKPVLCGLRTLDVNKTLGVALIELSTNVTKYNFIECYLAFKTSFVLGDNRFCRQVKHIMGTPMSIKPHKMNYSQDVEPLPLNIIKKLMVRGNGEIPVHIHHNRITLPLHASRKDKKDVVIECRNIPDYFEWTLKRLDLSRPSLPSPQTNSD
;
A
#
# COMPACT_ATOMS: atom_id res chain seq x y z
N GLU A 1 12.05 13.12 -26.73
CA GLU A 1 13.19 14.02 -26.46
C GLU A 1 13.50 14.05 -24.98
N MET A 2 14.79 14.01 -24.67
CA MET A 2 15.34 14.16 -23.32
C MET A 2 15.70 15.64 -23.13
N ASP A 3 15.36 16.22 -21.99
CA ASP A 3 15.96 17.47 -21.55
C ASP A 3 17.14 17.16 -20.61
N GLU A 4 18.28 17.76 -20.91
CA GLU A 4 19.62 17.47 -20.37
C GLU A 4 19.88 17.96 -18.94
N LEU A 5 18.85 18.17 -18.13
CA LEU A 5 19.01 18.52 -16.72
C LEU A 5 18.11 17.63 -15.88
N GLY A 6 18.72 16.69 -15.17
CA GLY A 6 18.09 15.64 -14.37
C GLY A 6 17.33 16.14 -13.14
N ASP A 7 16.37 17.04 -13.32
CA ASP A 7 15.47 17.48 -12.26
C ASP A 7 14.37 16.44 -12.06
N HIS A 8 14.56 15.63 -11.02
CA HIS A 8 13.49 14.83 -10.43
C HIS A 8 12.40 15.79 -9.95
N LYS A 9 11.23 15.81 -10.62
CA LYS A 9 10.00 16.31 -9.99
C LYS A 9 9.72 15.42 -8.77
N GLN A 10 10.26 15.81 -7.62
CA GLN A 10 9.88 15.20 -6.35
C GLN A 10 8.36 15.30 -6.21
N PRO A 11 7.67 14.26 -5.71
CA PRO A 11 6.26 14.37 -5.42
C PRO A 11 6.06 15.53 -4.45
N VAL A 12 5.10 16.41 -4.76
CA VAL A 12 4.75 17.52 -3.87
C VAL A 12 4.14 16.93 -2.60
N ILE A 13 4.92 16.88 -1.52
CA ILE A 13 4.45 16.44 -0.20
C ILE A 13 3.77 17.65 0.44
N ILE A 14 2.44 17.63 0.46
CA ILE A 14 1.64 18.67 1.12
C ILE A 14 1.34 18.23 2.55
N PRO A 15 1.65 19.03 3.58
CA PRO A 15 1.30 18.74 4.97
C PRO A 15 -0.21 18.63 5.15
N ALA A 16 -0.67 17.73 6.04
CA ALA A 16 -2.09 17.43 6.23
C ALA A 16 -2.97 18.68 6.53
N GLN A 17 -2.40 19.70 7.17
CA GLN A 17 -3.09 20.95 7.51
C GLN A 17 -3.42 21.85 6.30
N GLN A 18 -2.76 21.64 5.15
CA GLN A 18 -3.01 22.40 3.91
C GLN A 18 -4.02 21.70 2.97
N LEU A 19 -4.56 20.53 3.35
CA LEU A 19 -5.53 19.77 2.56
C LEU A 19 -6.92 20.44 2.47
N THR A 20 -7.28 21.30 3.43
CA THR A 20 -8.64 21.88 3.52
C THR A 20 -8.87 23.03 2.54
N ASN A 21 -7.83 23.80 2.20
CA ASN A 21 -7.94 24.98 1.33
C ASN A 21 -7.69 24.70 -0.15
N THR A 22 -7.00 23.60 -0.48
CA THR A 22 -6.61 23.26 -1.87
C THR A 22 -7.72 22.62 -2.70
N MET A 23 -8.85 22.23 -2.10
CA MET A 23 -10.00 21.69 -2.83
C MET A 23 -10.66 22.69 -3.81
N ARG A 24 -10.34 24.00 -3.74
CA ARG A 24 -11.01 25.04 -4.54
C ARG A 24 -10.25 25.57 -5.77
N ARG A 25 -8.97 25.24 -5.98
CA ARG A 25 -8.23 25.73 -7.17
C ARG A 25 -7.67 24.58 -8.00
N ARG A 26 -8.50 24.12 -8.94
CA ARG A 26 -8.05 23.36 -10.13
C ARG A 26 -7.15 24.26 -10.97
N GLN A 27 -5.84 24.08 -10.88
CA GLN A 27 -4.95 24.45 -11.98
C GLN A 27 -4.57 23.16 -12.69
N LYS A 28 -4.94 23.05 -13.97
CA LYS A 28 -4.50 21.96 -14.86
C LYS A 28 -3.04 22.23 -15.22
N PRO A 29 -2.08 21.35 -14.88
CA PRO A 29 -0.81 21.36 -15.57
C PRO A 29 -1.05 20.77 -16.97
N GLN A 30 -0.75 21.57 -17.98
CA GLN A 30 -0.82 21.18 -19.38
C GLN A 30 0.53 20.50 -19.72
N SER A 31 0.52 19.17 -19.79
CA SER A 31 1.60 18.36 -20.35
C SER A 31 0.97 17.39 -21.34
N ASP A 32 1.58 17.24 -22.52
CA ASP A 32 1.06 16.46 -23.63
C ASP A 32 0.39 15.13 -23.23
N GLY A 33 -0.88 15.00 -23.63
CA GLY A 33 -1.54 13.71 -23.85
C GLY A 33 -1.93 12.84 -22.66
N MET A 34 -1.47 13.07 -21.41
CA MET A 34 -1.83 12.19 -20.29
C MET A 34 -2.31 12.96 -19.06
N VAL A 35 -3.62 12.86 -18.78
CA VAL A 35 -4.22 13.41 -17.56
C VAL A 35 -3.78 12.56 -16.36
N VAL A 36 -2.73 12.99 -15.67
CA VAL A 36 -2.29 12.36 -14.41
C VAL A 36 -3.18 12.88 -13.27
N LYS A 37 -3.86 11.96 -12.57
CA LYS A 37 -4.59 12.29 -11.34
C LYS A 37 -3.68 12.09 -10.14
N PRO A 38 -3.46 13.12 -9.30
CA PRO A 38 -2.69 12.93 -8.07
C PRO A 38 -3.43 11.98 -7.13
N VAL A 39 -2.69 11.03 -6.55
CA VAL A 39 -3.20 10.10 -5.54
C VAL A 39 -2.64 10.53 -4.19
N LEU A 40 -3.53 10.73 -3.22
CA LEU A 40 -3.15 11.01 -1.84
C LEU A 40 -3.04 9.67 -1.12
N CYS A 41 -1.86 9.39 -0.58
CA CYS A 41 -1.60 8.18 0.17
C CYS A 41 -0.85 8.47 1.47
N GLY A 42 -1.24 7.78 2.54
CA GLY A 42 -0.54 7.73 3.81
C GLY A 42 -0.18 6.28 4.09
N LEU A 43 1.09 6.04 4.46
CA LEU A 43 1.59 4.71 4.81
C LEU A 43 2.00 4.73 6.28
N ARG A 44 1.42 3.82 7.06
CA ARG A 44 1.75 3.63 8.48
C ARG A 44 2.15 2.19 8.71
N THR A 45 3.33 1.98 9.26
CA THR A 45 3.77 0.64 9.67
C THR A 45 3.14 0.28 11.00
N LEU A 46 2.43 -0.84 11.05
CA LEU A 46 1.76 -1.34 12.25
C LEU A 46 2.68 -2.26 13.05
N ASP A 47 3.35 -3.19 12.36
CA ASP A 47 4.30 -4.12 12.97
C ASP A 47 5.37 -4.55 11.96
N VAL A 48 6.56 -4.94 12.44
CA VAL A 48 7.71 -5.31 11.60
C VAL A 48 8.46 -6.48 12.21
N ASN A 49 8.65 -7.53 11.41
CA ASN A 49 9.62 -8.58 11.67
C ASN A 49 10.89 -8.31 10.84
N LYS A 50 11.88 -7.68 11.49
CA LYS A 50 13.16 -7.30 10.85
C LYS A 50 13.99 -8.50 10.41
N THR A 51 13.89 -9.62 11.12
CA THR A 51 14.63 -10.85 10.81
C THR A 51 14.18 -11.46 9.48
N LEU A 52 12.88 -11.41 9.22
CA LEU A 52 12.29 -11.92 7.97
C LEU A 52 12.18 -10.84 6.88
N GLY A 53 12.35 -9.56 7.22
CA GLY A 53 12.17 -8.45 6.29
C GLY A 53 10.72 -8.22 5.88
N VAL A 54 9.76 -8.50 6.78
CA VAL A 54 8.31 -8.35 6.51
C VAL A 54 7.68 -7.35 7.47
N ALA A 55 6.62 -6.70 7.01
CA ALA A 55 5.89 -5.73 7.80
C ALA A 55 4.39 -5.82 7.55
N LEU A 56 3.61 -5.60 8.61
CA LEU A 56 2.19 -5.30 8.52
C LEU A 56 2.04 -3.78 8.40
N ILE A 57 1.35 -3.32 7.37
CA ILE A 57 1.18 -1.90 7.06
C ILE A 57 -0.29 -1.54 6.94
N GLU A 58 -0.60 -0.31 7.32
CA GLU A 58 -1.86 0.35 7.00
C GLU A 58 -1.60 1.39 5.91
N LEU A 59 -2.28 1.23 4.78
CA LEU A 59 -2.24 2.18 3.69
C LEU A 59 -3.59 2.90 3.60
N SER A 60 -3.58 4.21 3.81
CA SER A 60 -4.72 5.09 3.56
C SER A 60 -4.57 5.71 2.18
N THR A 61 -5.58 5.61 1.32
CA THR A 61 -5.52 6.16 -0.04
C THR A 61 -6.90 6.65 -0.49
N ASN A 62 -6.92 7.69 -1.32
CA ASN A 62 -8.14 8.13 -2.01
C ASN A 62 -8.43 7.33 -3.29
N VAL A 63 -7.55 6.40 -3.68
CA VAL A 63 -7.70 5.53 -4.85
C VAL A 63 -7.36 4.09 -4.50
N THR A 64 -8.31 3.18 -4.74
CA THR A 64 -8.15 1.73 -4.59
C THR A 64 -8.22 0.99 -5.93
N LYS A 65 -8.29 1.71 -7.04
CA LYS A 65 -8.40 1.16 -8.40
C LYS A 65 -7.03 0.98 -9.06
N TYR A 66 -7.00 0.18 -10.13
CA TYR A 66 -5.84 0.01 -11.01
C TYR A 66 -4.58 -0.58 -10.34
N ASN A 67 -4.76 -1.43 -9.32
CA ASN A 67 -3.67 -2.04 -8.56
C ASN A 67 -2.67 -1.00 -8.00
N PHE A 68 -3.21 0.17 -7.61
CA PHE A 68 -2.41 1.27 -7.10
C PHE A 68 -1.60 0.85 -5.87
N ILE A 69 -2.19 0.04 -4.99
CA ILE A 69 -1.57 -0.41 -3.74
C ILE A 69 -0.31 -1.22 -4.05
N GLU A 70 -0.43 -2.25 -4.90
CA GLU A 70 0.68 -3.11 -5.30
C GLU A 70 1.77 -2.31 -6.02
N CYS A 71 1.38 -1.45 -6.96
CA CYS A 71 2.30 -0.59 -7.72
C CYS A 71 3.03 0.40 -6.82
N TYR A 72 2.31 1.05 -5.89
CA TYR A 72 2.88 2.02 -4.97
C TYR A 72 3.90 1.37 -4.02
N LEU A 73 3.58 0.19 -3.50
CA LEU A 73 4.50 -0.55 -2.63
C LEU A 73 5.73 -1.01 -3.42
N ALA A 74 5.54 -1.55 -4.63
CA ALA A 74 6.64 -1.96 -5.51
C ALA A 74 7.58 -0.80 -5.85
N PHE A 75 7.03 0.41 -6.00
CA PHE A 75 7.81 1.64 -6.15
C PHE A 75 8.59 2.00 -4.88
N LYS A 76 8.02 1.74 -3.69
CA LYS A 76 8.69 1.84 -2.38
C LYS A 76 9.60 0.65 -2.06
N THR A 77 10.06 -0.08 -3.07
CA THR A 77 10.97 -1.23 -2.95
C THR A 77 10.49 -2.33 -2.02
N SER A 78 9.16 -2.43 -1.83
CA SER A 78 8.49 -3.47 -1.04
C SER A 78 7.41 -4.11 -1.91
N PHE A 79 6.99 -5.35 -1.67
CA PHE A 79 5.89 -5.92 -2.44
C PHE A 79 4.86 -6.57 -1.53
N VAL A 80 3.63 -6.67 -2.03
CA VAL A 80 2.53 -7.30 -1.31
C VAL A 80 2.69 -8.81 -1.38
N LEU A 81 2.57 -9.50 -0.25
CA LEU A 81 2.58 -10.96 -0.23
C LEU A 81 1.41 -11.52 -1.05
N GLY A 82 1.70 -12.44 -1.97
CA GLY A 82 0.75 -13.00 -2.93
C GLY A 82 0.59 -12.19 -4.22
N ASP A 83 1.21 -11.01 -4.35
CA ASP A 83 1.23 -10.28 -5.62
C ASP A 83 2.27 -10.87 -6.57
N ASN A 84 1.82 -11.47 -7.68
CA ASN A 84 2.70 -12.08 -8.68
C ASN A 84 3.10 -11.14 -9.82
N ARG A 85 2.50 -9.93 -9.87
CA ARG A 85 2.66 -9.00 -10.97
C ARG A 85 3.65 -7.90 -10.64
N PHE A 86 3.50 -7.21 -9.50
CA PHE A 86 4.38 -6.10 -9.13
C PHE A 86 5.53 -6.53 -8.21
N CYS A 87 5.51 -7.74 -7.65
CA CYS A 87 6.67 -8.26 -6.92
C CYS A 87 7.94 -8.29 -7.78
N ARG A 88 7.82 -8.63 -9.06
CA ARG A 88 8.96 -8.71 -10.00
C ARG A 88 9.63 -7.36 -10.26
N GLN A 89 8.96 -6.24 -9.93
CA GLN A 89 9.59 -4.92 -9.98
C GLN A 89 10.63 -4.76 -8.87
N VAL A 90 10.52 -5.50 -7.77
CA VAL A 90 11.43 -5.43 -6.63
C VAL A 90 12.51 -6.50 -6.79
N LYS A 91 13.76 -6.07 -6.98
CA LYS A 91 14.93 -6.96 -7.00
C LYS A 91 15.86 -6.65 -5.84
N HIS A 92 16.61 -7.65 -5.41
CA HIS A 92 17.65 -7.49 -4.40
C HIS A 92 19.01 -7.52 -5.08
N ILE A 93 19.75 -6.41 -5.04
CA ILE A 93 21.14 -6.35 -5.51
C ILE A 93 22.02 -6.16 -4.28
N MET A 94 22.93 -7.11 -4.03
CA MET A 94 23.79 -7.12 -2.85
C MET A 94 23.02 -6.95 -1.52
N GLY A 95 21.87 -7.62 -1.41
CA GLY A 95 21.00 -7.55 -0.21
C GLY A 95 20.18 -6.26 -0.08
N THR A 96 20.32 -5.31 -1.00
CA THR A 96 19.55 -4.05 -1.00
C THR A 96 18.37 -4.14 -1.96
N PRO A 97 17.12 -3.87 -1.51
CA PRO A 97 15.97 -3.90 -2.39
C PRO A 97 15.94 -2.66 -3.29
N MET A 98 15.70 -2.88 -4.59
CA MET A 98 15.60 -1.85 -5.61
C MET A 98 14.41 -2.08 -6.53
N SER A 99 13.76 -0.99 -6.93
CA SER A 99 12.60 -1.01 -7.83
C SER A 99 13.06 -0.82 -9.28
N ILE A 100 12.62 -1.71 -10.16
CA ILE A 100 12.93 -1.70 -11.58
C ILE A 100 11.78 -1.08 -12.35
N LYS A 101 12.11 -0.25 -13.34
CA LYS A 101 11.10 0.39 -14.18
C LYS A 101 10.32 -0.65 -14.99
N PRO A 102 8.99 -0.50 -15.15
CA PRO A 102 8.14 -1.43 -15.90
C PRO A 102 8.65 -1.85 -17.29
N HIS A 103 9.25 -0.93 -18.04
CA HIS A 103 9.76 -1.19 -19.40
C HIS A 103 11.09 -1.98 -19.43
N LYS A 104 11.75 -2.16 -18.29
CA LYS A 104 13.01 -2.93 -18.18
C LYS A 104 12.80 -4.34 -17.61
N MET A 105 11.56 -4.72 -17.30
CA MET A 105 11.25 -6.04 -16.77
C MET A 105 11.24 -7.08 -17.88
N ASN A 106 11.80 -8.25 -17.59
CA ASN A 106 11.69 -9.42 -18.43
C ASN A 106 10.92 -10.50 -17.67
N TYR A 107 9.60 -10.54 -17.87
CA TYR A 107 8.69 -11.46 -17.18
C TYR A 107 9.04 -12.95 -17.37
N SER A 108 9.80 -13.31 -18.41
CA SER A 108 10.23 -14.69 -18.64
C SER A 108 11.43 -15.11 -17.79
N GLN A 109 12.26 -14.15 -17.35
CA GLN A 109 13.54 -14.40 -16.66
C GLN A 109 13.55 -13.89 -15.21
N ASP A 110 12.65 -12.98 -14.86
CA ASP A 110 12.60 -12.38 -13.53
C ASP A 110 12.06 -13.39 -12.51
N VAL A 111 12.99 -13.86 -11.65
CA VAL A 111 12.72 -14.77 -10.52
C VAL A 111 11.88 -14.05 -9.48
N GLU A 112 10.99 -14.81 -8.84
CA GLU A 112 10.18 -14.34 -7.72
C GLU A 112 11.08 -13.86 -6.55
N PRO A 113 10.86 -12.66 -6.00
CA PRO A 113 11.73 -12.10 -4.97
C PRO A 113 11.49 -12.68 -3.57
N LEU A 114 10.57 -13.64 -3.40
CA LEU A 114 10.18 -14.12 -2.07
C LEU A 114 11.33 -14.89 -1.39
N PRO A 115 11.80 -14.43 -0.23
CA PRO A 115 12.86 -15.10 0.51
C PRO A 115 12.51 -16.55 0.91
N LEU A 116 13.50 -17.45 0.82
CA LEU A 116 13.34 -18.89 1.12
C LEU A 116 12.89 -19.17 2.56
N ASN A 117 13.28 -18.33 3.52
CA ASN A 117 12.83 -18.42 4.92
C ASN A 117 11.32 -18.18 5.05
N ILE A 118 10.76 -17.25 4.27
CA ILE A 118 9.31 -16.99 4.23
C ILE A 118 8.58 -18.17 3.59
N ILE A 119 9.08 -18.67 2.45
CA ILE A 119 8.56 -19.87 1.77
C ILE A 119 8.47 -21.06 2.74
N LYS A 120 9.55 -21.31 3.50
CA LYS A 120 9.60 -22.37 4.52
C LYS A 120 8.61 -22.14 5.67
N LYS A 121 8.51 -20.90 6.19
CA LYS A 121 7.58 -20.57 7.30
C LYS A 121 6.11 -20.73 6.89
N LEU A 122 5.79 -20.33 5.66
CA LEU A 122 4.45 -20.41 5.09
C LEU A 122 4.14 -21.77 4.45
N MET A 123 5.13 -22.66 4.35
CA MET A 123 4.96 -24.01 3.78
C MET A 123 4.35 -24.00 2.36
N VAL A 124 4.75 -23.00 1.56
CA VAL A 124 4.33 -22.84 0.15
C VAL A 124 5.50 -23.12 -0.79
N ARG A 125 5.23 -23.25 -2.09
CA ARG A 125 6.29 -23.37 -3.12
C ARG A 125 6.80 -22.03 -3.62
N GLY A 126 5.97 -21.00 -3.50
CA GLY A 126 6.26 -19.63 -3.90
C GLY A 126 5.07 -18.71 -3.63
N ASN A 127 5.26 -17.44 -3.92
CA ASN A 127 4.29 -16.36 -3.79
C ASN A 127 3.06 -16.59 -4.66
N GLY A 128 3.20 -17.36 -5.75
CA GLY A 128 2.11 -17.82 -6.61
C GLY A 128 0.99 -18.57 -5.89
N GLU A 129 1.31 -19.29 -4.81
CA GLU A 129 0.34 -20.07 -4.03
C GLU A 129 -0.31 -19.25 -2.90
N ILE A 130 0.18 -18.03 -2.65
CA ILE A 130 -0.28 -17.18 -1.56
C ILE A 130 -1.37 -16.24 -2.09
N PRO A 131 -2.55 -16.17 -1.45
CA PRO A 131 -3.54 -15.14 -1.77
C PRO A 131 -2.97 -13.73 -1.56
N VAL A 132 -3.41 -12.75 -2.36
CA VAL A 132 -2.96 -11.36 -2.20
C VAL A 132 -3.37 -10.83 -0.82
N HIS A 133 -2.39 -10.42 -0.02
CA HIS A 133 -2.58 -9.90 1.34
C HIS A 133 -2.97 -8.41 1.33
N ILE A 134 -4.10 -8.10 0.71
CA ILE A 134 -4.72 -6.77 0.77
C ILE A 134 -6.11 -6.92 1.39
N HIS A 135 -6.31 -6.24 2.52
CA HIS A 135 -7.60 -6.22 3.21
C HIS A 135 -8.13 -4.80 3.31
N HIS A 136 -9.35 -4.58 2.83
CA HIS A 136 -10.02 -3.29 2.93
C HIS A 136 -10.61 -3.11 4.34
N ASN A 137 -9.79 -2.60 5.26
CA ASN A 137 -10.14 -2.51 6.68
C ASN A 137 -11.13 -1.39 7.00
N ARG A 138 -11.06 -0.24 6.32
CA ARG A 138 -11.81 0.97 6.71
C ARG A 138 -12.18 1.84 5.51
N ILE A 139 -13.43 2.30 5.48
CA ILE A 139 -13.93 3.32 4.54
C ILE A 139 -14.49 4.50 5.34
N THR A 140 -14.07 5.70 4.99
CA THR A 140 -14.65 6.94 5.53
C THR A 140 -15.51 7.60 4.46
N LEU A 141 -16.80 7.75 4.73
CA LEU A 141 -17.77 8.44 3.91
C LEU A 141 -17.98 9.85 4.49
N PRO A 142 -17.40 10.88 3.86
CA PRO A 142 -17.49 12.23 4.40
C PRO A 142 -18.92 12.76 4.31
N LEU A 143 -19.37 13.47 5.35
CA LEU A 143 -20.64 14.21 5.38
C LEU A 143 -21.89 13.35 5.08
N HIS A 144 -21.85 12.07 5.44
CA HIS A 144 -22.93 11.11 5.12
C HIS A 144 -23.88 10.82 6.29
N ALA A 145 -23.54 11.23 7.52
CA ALA A 145 -24.53 11.22 8.59
C ALA A 145 -25.62 12.27 8.27
N SER A 146 -26.87 11.98 8.65
CA SER A 146 -28.12 12.71 8.36
C SER A 146 -27.98 14.20 7.97
N ARG A 147 -28.80 14.73 7.05
CA ARG A 147 -28.76 16.12 6.51
C ARG A 147 -28.50 17.26 7.52
N LYS A 148 -28.76 17.06 8.81
CA LYS A 148 -28.48 18.00 9.92
C LYS A 148 -27.09 17.85 10.54
N ASP A 149 -26.59 16.63 10.69
CA ASP A 149 -25.31 16.32 11.30
C ASP A 149 -24.31 15.94 10.21
N LYS A 150 -23.54 16.92 9.74
CA LYS A 150 -22.43 16.78 8.78
C LYS A 150 -21.25 15.98 9.36
N LYS A 151 -21.50 14.80 9.91
CA LYS A 151 -20.50 13.90 10.48
C LYS A 151 -20.07 12.89 9.43
N ASP A 152 -18.80 12.51 9.52
CA ASP A 152 -18.24 11.45 8.69
C ASP A 152 -18.71 10.09 9.19
N VAL A 153 -19.12 9.23 8.27
CA VAL A 153 -19.51 7.85 8.58
C VAL A 153 -18.30 6.97 8.31
N VAL A 154 -17.86 6.22 9.33
CA VAL A 154 -16.74 5.30 9.21
C VAL A 154 -17.29 3.88 9.24
N ILE A 155 -16.99 3.11 8.19
CA ILE A 155 -17.31 1.69 8.09
C ILE A 155 -16.01 0.92 8.26
N GLU A 156 -15.92 0.08 9.28
CA GLU A 156 -14.72 -0.71 9.59
C GLU A 156 -15.03 -2.20 9.52
N CYS A 157 -14.17 -2.95 8.85
CA CYS A 157 -14.18 -4.40 8.88
C CYS A 157 -13.30 -4.88 10.03
N ARG A 158 -13.93 -5.30 11.13
CA ARG A 158 -13.17 -5.82 12.29
C ARG A 158 -12.55 -7.17 12.01
N ASN A 159 -13.17 -7.97 11.15
CA ASN A 159 -12.75 -9.34 10.86
C ASN A 159 -11.85 -9.35 9.62
N ILE A 160 -10.59 -9.73 9.82
CA ILE A 160 -9.69 -10.03 8.71
C ILE A 160 -9.97 -11.46 8.22
N PRO A 161 -9.67 -11.78 6.94
CA PRO A 161 -9.81 -13.14 6.46
C PRO A 161 -8.93 -14.12 7.23
N ASP A 162 -9.40 -15.35 7.45
CA ASP A 162 -8.69 -16.37 8.24
C ASP A 162 -7.28 -16.67 7.68
N TYR A 163 -7.13 -16.70 6.36
CA TYR A 163 -5.83 -16.90 5.71
C TYR A 163 -4.85 -15.78 6.06
N PHE A 164 -5.35 -14.55 6.20
CA PHE A 164 -4.54 -13.37 6.51
C PHE A 164 -4.05 -13.48 7.96
N GLU A 165 -4.95 -13.83 8.89
CA GLU A 165 -4.59 -14.03 10.30
C GLU A 165 -3.59 -15.18 10.47
N TRP A 166 -3.81 -16.27 9.75
CA TRP A 166 -2.89 -17.41 9.72
C TRP A 166 -1.49 -17.00 9.28
N THR A 167 -1.38 -16.20 8.22
CA THR A 167 -0.09 -15.69 7.72
C THR A 167 0.58 -14.79 8.75
N LEU A 168 -0.16 -13.86 9.38
CA LEU A 168 0.38 -12.98 10.41
C LEU A 168 1.01 -13.78 11.56
N LYS A 169 0.32 -14.82 12.04
CA LYS A 169 0.85 -15.72 13.07
C LYS A 169 2.13 -16.43 12.64
N ARG A 170 2.21 -16.92 11.40
CA ARG A 170 3.40 -17.62 10.87
C ARG A 170 4.61 -16.71 10.68
N LEU A 171 4.37 -15.44 10.38
CA LEU A 171 5.38 -14.42 10.16
C LEU A 171 5.74 -13.63 11.43
N ASP A 172 5.20 -14.02 12.59
CA ASP A 172 5.39 -13.35 13.87
C ASP A 172 5.02 -11.86 13.81
N LEU A 173 3.91 -11.54 13.13
CA LEU A 173 3.34 -10.20 13.03
C LEU A 173 2.05 -10.11 13.85
N SER A 174 1.91 -9.02 14.59
CA SER A 174 0.78 -8.75 15.48
C SER A 174 -0.08 -7.60 14.96
N ARG A 175 -1.40 -7.74 15.09
CA ARG A 175 -2.33 -6.64 14.83
C ARG A 175 -2.29 -5.67 16.00
N PRO A 176 -2.34 -4.35 15.78
CA PRO A 176 -2.59 -3.40 16.86
C PRO A 176 -3.94 -3.72 17.53
N SER A 177 -3.95 -3.79 18.86
CA SER A 177 -5.19 -3.93 19.63
C SER A 177 -6.10 -2.75 19.31
N LEU A 178 -7.29 -3.02 18.78
CA LEU A 178 -8.32 -1.98 18.68
C LEU A 178 -8.63 -1.50 20.10
N PRO A 179 -8.77 -0.18 20.33
CA PRO A 179 -9.31 0.28 21.60
C PRO A 179 -10.69 -0.34 21.78
N SER A 180 -10.92 -0.92 22.96
CA SER A 180 -12.22 -1.40 23.38
C SER A 180 -13.27 -0.32 23.07
N PRO A 181 -14.46 -0.66 22.56
CA PRO A 181 -15.52 0.33 22.48
C PRO A 181 -15.69 0.92 23.87
N GLN A 182 -15.44 2.23 24.02
CA GLN A 182 -15.78 2.93 25.24
C GLN A 182 -17.30 2.82 25.35
N THR A 183 -17.76 1.91 26.20
CA THR A 183 -19.11 1.95 26.73
C THR A 183 -19.20 3.24 27.50
N ASN A 184 -19.73 4.28 26.86
CA ASN A 184 -20.27 5.42 27.58
C ASN A 184 -21.42 4.85 28.42
N SER A 185 -21.12 4.47 29.65
CA SER A 185 -22.10 4.29 30.70
C SER A 185 -22.56 5.70 31.08
N ASP A 186 -23.79 6.02 30.70
CA ASP A 186 -24.57 7.13 31.24
C ASP A 186 -24.70 7.03 32.77
#